data_AF-A0A9D8BYV6-F1
#
_entry.id   AF-A0A9D8BYV6-F1
#
_cell.length_a   1.000
_cell.length_b   1.000
_cell.length_c   1.000
_cell.angle_alpha   90.00
_cell.angle_beta   90.00
_cell.angle_gamma   90.00
#
_symmetry.space_group_name_H-M   'P 1'
#
loop_
_entity.id
_entity.type
_entity.pdbx_description
1 polymer ?
#
loop_
_entity_poly.entity_id
_entity_poly.type
_entity_poly.pdbx_seq_one_letter_code
_entity_poly.pdbx_strand_id
1 'polypeptide(L)'
;MKRRELLKSIALLTGVAVVGGELFLTGCKSTAGPVSAFTPATIALLDELAETIIPTTDTPGAKAAQTGAFMKVMIEDCYTKEEQDAFIKGVAILNERCQKEFNRPFVELAASQKLTLLQKLEREAKDFNTKREENKEIKTPPHYYSMMKQLTLWGFFSSETGMTKTLRHVPVPGRYDGNVPYIKGEKAWAE
;
A
#
# COMPACT_ATOMS: atom_id res chain seq x y z
N MET A 1 54.67 8.08 -31.43
CA MET A 1 53.52 7.70 -32.27
C MET A 1 52.62 6.59 -31.70
N LYS A 2 52.64 6.25 -30.40
CA LYS A 2 51.80 5.15 -29.84
C LYS A 2 50.43 5.58 -29.28
N ARG A 3 50.21 6.88 -29.02
CA ARG A 3 48.95 7.38 -28.42
C ARG A 3 47.80 7.52 -29.42
N ARG A 4 48.10 7.95 -30.65
CA ARG A 4 47.08 8.14 -31.70
C ARG A 4 46.51 6.82 -32.20
N GLU A 5 47.33 5.78 -32.26
CA GLU A 5 46.86 4.43 -32.61
C GLU A 5 46.03 3.83 -31.47
N LEU A 6 46.44 3.98 -30.21
CA LEU A 6 45.64 3.54 -29.05
C LEU A 6 44.24 4.18 -29.02
N LEU A 7 44.16 5.49 -29.24
CA LEU A 7 42.87 6.21 -29.26
C LEU A 7 41.97 5.75 -30.41
N LYS A 8 42.54 5.42 -31.58
CA LYS A 8 41.78 4.80 -32.68
C LYS A 8 41.30 3.39 -32.33
N SER A 9 42.13 2.58 -31.67
CA SER A 9 41.75 1.23 -31.24
C SER A 9 40.61 1.25 -30.23
N ILE A 10 40.66 2.17 -29.25
CA ILE A 10 39.58 2.34 -28.26
C ILE A 10 38.28 2.76 -28.95
N ALA A 11 38.35 3.76 -29.84
CA ALA A 11 37.16 4.22 -30.57
C ALA A 11 36.57 3.15 -31.51
N LEU A 12 37.41 2.28 -32.09
CA LEU A 12 36.94 1.15 -32.92
C LEU A 12 36.28 0.05 -32.08
N LEU A 13 36.79 -0.19 -30.86
CA LEU A 13 36.27 -1.21 -29.93
C LEU A 13 34.99 -0.77 -29.21
N THR A 14 34.83 0.53 -28.93
CA THR A 14 33.62 1.08 -28.29
C THR A 14 32.62 1.67 -29.30
N GLY A 15 32.98 1.74 -30.58
CA GLY A 15 32.20 2.33 -31.67
C GLY A 15 31.07 1.45 -32.21
N VAL A 16 30.60 0.46 -31.46
CA VAL A 16 29.32 -0.20 -31.76
C VAL A 16 28.23 0.65 -31.14
N ALA A 17 27.53 1.43 -31.98
CA ALA A 17 26.27 2.03 -31.59
C ALA A 17 25.34 0.92 -31.08
N VAL A 18 24.98 0.96 -29.80
CA VAL A 18 23.94 0.10 -29.23
C VAL A 18 22.60 0.58 -29.78
N VAL A 19 22.31 0.18 -31.02
CA VAL A 19 20.95 0.25 -31.57
C VAL A 19 20.16 -0.86 -30.90
N GLY A 20 19.56 -0.53 -29.75
CA GLY A 20 18.88 -1.49 -28.89
C GLY A 20 18.84 -1.13 -27.40
N GLY A 21 19.13 0.12 -27.02
CA GLY A 21 19.10 0.56 -25.61
C GLY A 21 17.77 0.34 -24.89
N GLU A 22 16.67 0.16 -25.62
CA GLU A 22 15.37 -0.21 -25.07
C GLU A 22 15.35 -1.62 -24.45
N LEU A 23 16.16 -2.57 -24.96
CA LEU A 23 16.25 -3.93 -24.42
C LEU A 23 17.09 -3.99 -23.14
N PHE A 24 18.05 -3.08 -22.97
CA PHE A 24 18.87 -2.98 -21.75
C PHE A 24 18.12 -2.28 -20.60
N LEU A 25 17.14 -1.42 -20.92
CA LEU A 25 16.27 -0.77 -19.93
C LEU A 25 15.08 -1.64 -19.49
N THR A 26 14.90 -2.82 -20.06
CA THR A 26 13.85 -3.79 -19.65
C THR A 26 14.20 -4.63 -18.41
N GLY A 27 15.19 -4.22 -17.61
CA GLY A 27 15.65 -4.92 -16.40
C GLY A 27 14.63 -5.08 -15.26
N CYS A 28 13.46 -4.43 -15.35
CA CYS A 28 12.36 -4.59 -14.39
C CYS A 28 10.97 -4.66 -15.06
N LYS A 29 10.81 -5.35 -16.19
CA LYS A 29 9.47 -5.87 -16.52
C LYS A 29 9.36 -7.24 -15.88
N SER A 30 8.89 -7.26 -14.63
CA SER A 30 8.39 -8.48 -13.99
C SER A 30 7.51 -9.20 -15.01
N THR A 31 7.92 -10.41 -15.39
CA THR A 31 7.12 -11.30 -16.22
C THR A 31 5.74 -11.33 -15.61
N ALA A 32 4.74 -10.80 -16.32
CA ALA A 32 3.37 -10.73 -15.83
C ALA A 32 3.01 -12.11 -15.27
N GLY A 33 2.94 -12.19 -13.94
CA GLY A 33 2.57 -13.38 -13.22
C GLY A 33 1.13 -13.78 -13.56
N PRO A 34 0.67 -14.93 -13.06
CA PRO A 34 -0.68 -15.42 -13.31
C PRO A 34 -1.69 -14.31 -13.02
N VAL A 35 -2.68 -14.14 -13.92
CA VAL A 35 -3.80 -13.18 -13.87
C VAL A 35 -3.88 -12.48 -12.51
N SER A 36 -3.30 -11.28 -12.40
CA SER A 36 -3.12 -10.61 -11.11
C SER A 36 -4.47 -10.51 -10.39
N ALA A 37 -4.53 -11.07 -9.18
CA ALA A 37 -5.70 -10.97 -8.31
C ALA A 37 -6.08 -9.49 -8.03
N PHE A 38 -5.14 -8.58 -8.25
CA PHE A 38 -5.31 -7.14 -8.20
C PHE A 38 -5.70 -6.58 -9.56
N THR A 39 -6.96 -6.82 -9.95
CA THR A 39 -7.58 -6.11 -11.08
C THR A 39 -7.75 -4.61 -10.78
N PRO A 40 -7.93 -3.74 -11.79
CA PRO A 40 -8.25 -2.33 -11.55
C PRO A 40 -9.48 -2.12 -10.65
N ALA A 41 -10.48 -3.01 -10.75
CA ALA A 41 -11.65 -2.99 -9.89
C ALA A 41 -11.31 -3.36 -8.43
N THR A 42 -10.43 -4.34 -8.23
CA THR A 42 -9.90 -4.70 -6.90
C THR A 42 -9.17 -3.51 -6.27
N ILE A 43 -8.31 -2.84 -7.03
CA ILE A 43 -7.57 -1.66 -6.54
C ILE A 43 -8.52 -0.54 -6.17
N ALA A 44 -9.51 -0.23 -7.01
CA ALA A 44 -10.50 0.81 -6.72
C ALA A 44 -11.34 0.50 -5.47
N LEU A 45 -11.65 -0.78 -5.22
CA LEU A 45 -12.30 -1.23 -3.99
C LEU A 45 -11.39 -1.02 -2.77
N LEU A 46 -10.11 -1.37 -2.87
CA LEU A 46 -9.15 -1.17 -1.79
C LEU A 46 -8.94 0.32 -1.48
N ASP A 47 -8.94 1.19 -2.50
CA ASP A 47 -8.91 2.65 -2.30
C ASP A 47 -10.18 3.15 -1.58
N GLU A 48 -11.36 2.63 -1.92
CA GLU A 48 -12.61 2.96 -1.21
C GLU A 48 -12.61 2.48 0.24
N LEU A 49 -12.07 1.29 0.49
CA LEU A 49 -11.90 0.77 1.85
C LEU A 49 -10.93 1.66 2.63
N ALA A 50 -9.80 2.02 2.02
CA ALA A 50 -8.81 2.88 2.63
C ALA A 50 -9.39 4.27 2.94
N GLU A 51 -10.16 4.87 2.01
CA GLU A 51 -10.86 6.14 2.21
C GLU A 51 -11.90 6.05 3.34
N THR A 52 -12.54 4.90 3.53
CA THR A 52 -13.49 4.74 4.65
C THR A 52 -12.75 4.75 6.00
N ILE A 53 -11.53 4.22 6.05
CA ILE A 53 -10.71 4.18 7.27
C ILE A 53 -10.07 5.56 7.54
N ILE A 54 -9.56 6.21 6.50
CA ILE A 54 -8.96 7.55 6.57
C ILE A 54 -9.68 8.44 5.54
N PRO A 55 -10.84 9.00 5.91
CA PRO A 55 -11.63 9.82 4.99
C PRO A 55 -11.02 11.19 4.78
N THR A 56 -11.28 11.75 3.60
CA THR A 56 -11.02 13.15 3.32
C THR A 56 -11.84 14.02 4.27
N THR A 57 -11.15 14.91 4.98
CA THR A 57 -11.73 15.93 5.86
C THR A 57 -11.11 17.28 5.49
N ASP A 58 -10.47 17.98 6.44
CA ASP A 58 -9.64 19.15 6.16
C ASP A 58 -8.29 18.76 5.51
N THR A 59 -7.95 17.47 5.56
CA THR A 59 -6.78 16.88 4.89
C THR A 59 -7.24 15.83 3.86
N PRO A 60 -6.43 15.56 2.81
CA PRO A 60 -6.76 14.51 1.85
C PRO A 60 -6.86 13.14 2.51
N GLY A 61 -7.80 12.31 2.06
CA GLY A 61 -7.99 10.94 2.54
C GLY A 61 -7.07 9.92 1.87
N ALA A 62 -7.17 8.65 2.29
CA ALA A 62 -6.27 7.59 1.84
C ALA A 62 -6.42 7.21 0.37
N LYS A 63 -7.56 7.47 -0.27
CA LYS A 63 -7.70 7.29 -1.72
C LYS A 63 -6.83 8.29 -2.50
N ALA A 64 -6.65 9.50 -1.98
CA ALA A 64 -5.77 10.49 -2.60
C ALA A 64 -4.28 10.07 -2.58
N ALA A 65 -3.91 9.12 -1.72
CA ALA A 65 -2.58 8.52 -1.65
C ALA A 65 -2.44 7.24 -2.49
N GLN A 66 -3.47 6.84 -3.27
CA GLN A 66 -3.45 5.60 -4.08
C GLN A 66 -3.11 4.34 -3.25
N THR A 67 -3.63 4.29 -2.02
CA THR A 67 -3.29 3.26 -1.04
C THR A 67 -3.62 1.84 -1.54
N GLY A 68 -4.61 1.66 -2.42
CA GLY A 68 -4.91 0.39 -3.06
C GLY A 68 -3.80 -0.10 -4.00
N ALA A 69 -3.13 0.81 -4.72
CA ALA A 69 -1.97 0.46 -5.54
C ALA A 69 -0.77 0.10 -4.67
N PHE A 70 -0.57 0.80 -3.56
CA PHE A 70 0.43 0.44 -2.55
C PHE A 70 0.17 -0.96 -1.97
N MET A 71 -1.06 -1.26 -1.58
CA MET A 71 -1.44 -2.59 -1.07
C MET A 71 -1.10 -3.71 -2.05
N LYS A 72 -1.36 -3.51 -3.35
CA LYS A 72 -0.98 -4.47 -4.39
C LYS A 72 0.51 -4.77 -4.34
N VAL A 73 1.36 -3.74 -4.44
CA VAL A 73 2.82 -3.90 -4.46
C VAL A 73 3.30 -4.60 -3.20
N MET A 74 2.81 -4.17 -2.03
CA MET A 74 3.19 -4.78 -0.76
C MET A 74 2.82 -6.25 -0.68
N ILE A 75 1.59 -6.61 -1.06
CA ILE A 75 1.13 -8.01 -1.02
C ILE A 75 1.88 -8.87 -2.04
N GLU A 76 2.10 -8.39 -3.26
CA GLU A 76 2.79 -9.14 -4.32
C GLU A 76 4.27 -9.37 -3.98
N ASP A 77 4.95 -8.37 -3.41
CA ASP A 77 6.42 -8.40 -3.25
C ASP A 77 6.90 -8.80 -1.84
N CYS A 78 6.11 -8.59 -0.78
CA CYS A 78 6.58 -8.71 0.61
C CYS A 78 5.87 -9.76 1.46
N TYR A 79 4.73 -10.31 1.02
CA TYR A 79 3.92 -11.25 1.81
C TYR A 79 4.12 -12.69 1.36
N THR A 80 3.96 -13.65 2.29
CA THR A 80 4.03 -15.08 1.92
C THR A 80 2.82 -15.49 1.09
N LYS A 81 2.90 -16.63 0.40
CA LYS A 81 1.79 -17.09 -0.45
C LYS A 81 0.51 -17.33 0.35
N GLU A 82 0.63 -17.83 1.57
CA GLU A 82 -0.50 -18.05 2.48
C GLU A 82 -1.19 -16.73 2.86
N GLU A 83 -0.41 -15.68 3.12
CA GLU A 83 -0.93 -14.37 3.45
C GLU A 83 -1.54 -13.66 2.23
N GLN A 84 -0.90 -13.78 1.06
CA GLN A 84 -1.47 -13.29 -0.21
C GLN A 84 -2.85 -13.92 -0.45
N ASP A 85 -2.95 -15.24 -0.31
CA ASP A 85 -4.21 -15.96 -0.50
C ASP A 85 -5.25 -15.56 0.56
N ALA A 86 -4.85 -15.37 1.82
CA ALA A 86 -5.74 -14.89 2.88
C ALA A 86 -6.27 -13.47 2.58
N PHE A 87 -5.42 -12.58 2.08
CA PHE A 87 -5.78 -11.22 1.70
C PHE A 87 -6.77 -11.21 0.53
N ILE A 88 -6.45 -11.94 -0.55
CA ILE A 88 -7.29 -12.01 -1.76
C ILE A 88 -8.65 -12.64 -1.44
N LYS A 89 -8.68 -13.75 -0.67
CA LYS A 89 -9.93 -14.34 -0.16
C LYS A 89 -10.70 -13.34 0.70
N GLY A 90 -10.01 -12.57 1.53
CA GLY A 90 -10.59 -11.50 2.33
C GLY A 90 -11.32 -10.43 1.50
N VAL A 91 -10.74 -10.01 0.37
CA VAL A 91 -11.40 -9.08 -0.56
C VAL A 91 -12.70 -9.68 -1.11
N ALA A 92 -12.68 -10.95 -1.50
CA ALA A 92 -13.88 -11.64 -1.97
C ALA A 92 -14.94 -11.76 -0.87
N ILE A 93 -14.55 -12.15 0.34
CA ILE A 93 -15.43 -12.27 1.52
C ILE A 93 -16.09 -10.93 1.84
N LEU A 94 -15.34 -9.83 1.78
CA LEU A 94 -15.89 -8.48 2.00
C LEU A 94 -17.01 -8.17 1.00
N ASN A 95 -16.77 -8.42 -0.29
CA ASN A 95 -17.79 -8.20 -1.33
C ASN A 95 -19.01 -9.09 -1.15
N GLU A 96 -18.81 -10.39 -0.88
CA GLU A 96 -19.91 -11.31 -0.60
C GLU A 96 -20.74 -10.86 0.60
N ARG A 97 -20.10 -10.32 1.63
CA ARG A 97 -20.80 -9.81 2.82
C ARG A 97 -21.60 -8.56 2.50
N CYS A 98 -21.05 -7.66 1.69
CA CYS A 98 -21.81 -6.49 1.20
C CYS A 98 -23.03 -6.92 0.39
N GLN A 99 -22.86 -7.92 -0.49
CA GLN A 99 -23.97 -8.46 -1.27
C GLN A 99 -25.04 -9.12 -0.37
N LYS A 100 -24.64 -9.87 0.66
CA LYS A 100 -25.57 -10.53 1.59
C LYS A 100 -26.30 -9.54 2.51
N GLU A 101 -25.60 -8.53 3.03
CA GLU A 101 -26.18 -7.60 4.01
C GLU A 101 -26.91 -6.42 3.35
N PHE A 102 -26.48 -5.98 2.16
CA PHE A 102 -26.97 -4.74 1.52
C PHE A 102 -27.38 -4.91 0.04
N ASN A 103 -27.20 -6.10 -0.56
CA ASN A 103 -27.48 -6.40 -1.96
C ASN A 103 -26.74 -5.48 -2.97
N ARG A 104 -25.57 -4.97 -2.58
CA ARG A 104 -24.73 -4.05 -3.36
C ARG A 104 -23.25 -4.32 -3.09
N PRO A 105 -22.35 -4.04 -4.05
CA PRO A 105 -20.91 -4.13 -3.83
C PRO A 105 -20.44 -3.03 -2.86
N PHE A 106 -19.29 -3.25 -2.19
CA PHE A 106 -18.77 -2.34 -1.17
C PHE A 106 -18.66 -0.89 -1.67
N VAL A 107 -18.17 -0.69 -2.90
CA VAL A 107 -17.95 0.63 -3.53
C VAL A 107 -19.24 1.46 -3.59
N GLU A 108 -20.40 0.82 -3.79
CA GLU A 108 -21.71 1.46 -3.96
C GLU A 108 -22.47 1.69 -2.64
N LEU A 109 -21.93 1.23 -1.51
CA LEU A 109 -22.54 1.43 -0.21
C LEU A 109 -22.45 2.90 0.23
N ALA A 110 -23.46 3.35 0.98
CA ALA A 110 -23.40 4.67 1.62
C ALA A 110 -22.26 4.73 2.65
N ALA A 111 -21.67 5.91 2.86
CA ALA A 111 -20.53 6.07 3.78
C ALA A 111 -20.82 5.55 5.20
N SER A 112 -22.05 5.77 5.71
CA SER A 112 -22.48 5.24 7.02
C SER A 112 -22.57 3.72 7.06
N GLN A 113 -22.98 3.08 5.95
CA GLN A 113 -23.04 1.62 5.83
C GLN A 113 -21.64 1.02 5.74
N LYS A 114 -20.75 1.62 4.94
CA LYS A 114 -19.33 1.25 4.87
C LYS A 114 -18.70 1.28 6.26
N LEU A 115 -18.85 2.39 6.98
CA LEU A 115 -18.31 2.55 8.34
C LEU A 115 -18.85 1.49 9.31
N THR A 116 -20.18 1.28 9.32
CA THR A 116 -20.82 0.29 10.20
C THR A 116 -20.29 -1.13 9.93
N LEU A 117 -20.13 -1.49 8.65
CA LEU A 117 -19.57 -2.78 8.25
C LEU A 117 -18.10 -2.92 8.70
N LEU A 118 -17.26 -1.91 8.47
CA LEU A 118 -15.85 -1.96 8.87
C LEU A 118 -15.69 -2.02 10.40
N GLN A 119 -16.53 -1.34 11.17
CA GLN A 119 -16.54 -1.43 12.64
C GLN A 119 -16.96 -2.81 13.17
N LYS A 120 -17.83 -3.52 12.44
CA LYS A 120 -18.17 -4.92 12.75
C LYS A 120 -16.97 -5.82 12.46
N LEU A 121 -16.35 -5.64 11.29
CA LEU A 121 -15.14 -6.39 10.90
C LEU A 121 -13.96 -6.13 11.84
N GLU A 122 -13.81 -4.92 12.38
CA GLU A 122 -12.78 -4.60 13.37
C GLU A 122 -12.91 -5.46 14.63
N ARG A 123 -14.14 -5.61 15.14
CA ARG A 123 -14.40 -6.43 16.34
C ARG A 123 -14.11 -7.90 16.09
N GLU A 124 -14.62 -8.42 14.97
CA GLU A 124 -14.37 -9.81 14.55
C GLU A 124 -12.87 -10.09 14.34
N ALA A 125 -12.16 -9.16 13.70
CA ALA A 125 -10.74 -9.26 13.43
C ALA A 125 -9.90 -9.22 14.70
N LYS A 126 -10.29 -8.38 15.67
CA LYS A 126 -9.65 -8.33 16.99
C LYS A 126 -9.82 -9.66 17.72
N ASP A 127 -11.05 -10.18 17.80
CA ASP A 127 -11.34 -11.44 18.49
C ASP A 127 -10.60 -12.63 17.83
N PHE A 128 -10.54 -12.65 16.49
CA PHE A 128 -9.79 -13.66 15.75
C PHE A 128 -8.28 -13.58 16.05
N ASN A 129 -7.70 -12.38 16.00
CA ASN A 129 -6.27 -12.18 16.22
C ASN A 129 -5.86 -12.47 17.66
N THR A 130 -6.67 -12.10 18.66
CA THR A 130 -6.41 -12.42 20.06
C THR A 130 -6.39 -13.94 20.29
N LYS A 131 -7.39 -14.67 19.76
CA LYS A 131 -7.41 -16.14 19.87
C LYS A 131 -6.22 -16.79 19.17
N ARG A 132 -5.84 -16.28 18.01
CA ARG A 132 -4.65 -16.73 17.26
C ARG A 132 -3.38 -16.57 18.10
N GLU A 133 -3.22 -15.43 18.78
CA GLU A 133 -2.08 -15.15 19.66
C GLU A 133 -2.08 -16.06 20.88
N GLU A 134 -3.23 -16.24 21.54
CA GLU A 134 -3.40 -17.15 22.69
C GLU A 134 -3.06 -18.60 22.32
N ASN A 135 -3.50 -19.05 21.15
CA ASN A 135 -3.23 -20.39 20.62
C ASN A 135 -1.82 -20.56 20.04
N LYS A 136 -1.01 -19.49 19.99
CA LYS A 136 0.34 -19.47 19.38
C LYS A 136 0.34 -19.94 17.92
N GLU A 137 -0.72 -19.60 17.17
CA GLU A 137 -0.91 -19.95 15.76
C GLU A 137 -0.10 -19.02 14.84
N ILE A 138 1.23 -19.04 14.98
CA ILE A 138 2.14 -18.12 14.27
C ILE A 138 2.04 -18.28 12.75
N LYS A 139 1.78 -19.50 12.24
CA LYS A 139 1.68 -19.78 10.81
C LYS A 139 0.35 -19.38 10.18
N THR A 140 -0.70 -19.21 10.98
CA THR A 140 -2.00 -18.75 10.48
C THR A 140 -1.87 -17.26 10.16
N PRO A 141 -2.26 -16.76 8.97
CA PRO A 141 -2.28 -15.33 8.70
C PRO A 141 -3.22 -14.59 9.67
N PRO A 142 -2.97 -13.31 9.98
CA PRO A 142 -3.92 -12.49 10.72
C PRO A 142 -5.23 -12.34 9.93
N HIS A 143 -6.29 -11.89 10.60
CA HIS A 143 -7.56 -11.63 9.93
C HIS A 143 -7.37 -10.65 8.76
N TYR A 144 -7.98 -10.95 7.61
CA TYR A 144 -7.80 -10.17 6.37
C TYR A 144 -8.07 -8.67 6.54
N TYR A 145 -9.09 -8.30 7.32
CA TYR A 145 -9.39 -6.90 7.60
C TYR A 145 -8.29 -6.20 8.40
N SER A 146 -7.61 -6.90 9.33
CA SER A 146 -6.45 -6.36 10.03
C SER A 146 -5.30 -6.08 9.07
N MET A 147 -5.07 -6.97 8.10
CA MET A 147 -4.07 -6.76 7.04
C MET A 147 -4.40 -5.52 6.19
N MET A 148 -5.64 -5.41 5.72
CA MET A 148 -6.11 -4.27 4.92
C MET A 148 -5.98 -2.95 5.71
N LYS A 149 -6.38 -2.94 6.98
CA LYS A 149 -6.28 -1.75 7.84
C LYS A 149 -4.82 -1.38 8.09
N GLN A 150 -3.95 -2.33 8.39
CA GLN A 150 -2.53 -2.08 8.62
C GLN A 150 -1.86 -1.50 7.37
N LEU A 151 -2.10 -2.11 6.20
CA LEU A 151 -1.60 -1.58 4.94
C LEU A 151 -2.21 -0.22 4.58
N THR A 152 -3.45 0.05 4.99
CA THR A 152 -4.06 1.37 4.82
C THR A 152 -3.29 2.43 5.58
N LEU A 153 -3.08 2.19 6.89
CA LEU A 153 -2.36 3.12 7.75
C LEU A 153 -0.93 3.32 7.26
N TRP A 154 -0.24 2.22 6.94
CA TRP A 154 1.13 2.28 6.47
C TRP A 154 1.27 2.99 5.12
N GLY A 155 0.46 2.62 4.13
CA GLY A 155 0.50 3.23 2.81
C GLY A 155 0.17 4.71 2.85
N PHE A 156 -0.81 5.11 3.65
CA PHE A 156 -1.15 6.52 3.78
C PHE A 156 -0.06 7.33 4.49
N PHE A 157 0.40 6.90 5.67
CA PHE A 157 1.37 7.68 6.46
C PHE A 157 2.81 7.61 5.93
N SER A 158 3.11 6.73 4.98
CA SER A 158 4.37 6.74 4.21
C SER A 158 4.28 7.45 2.85
N SER A 159 3.08 7.90 2.46
CA SER A 159 2.88 8.65 1.22
C SER A 159 3.25 10.13 1.38
N GLU A 160 3.60 10.79 0.28
CA GLU A 160 3.80 12.25 0.25
C GLU A 160 2.58 12.98 0.81
N THR A 161 1.36 12.56 0.42
CA THR A 161 0.10 13.13 0.89
C THR A 161 -0.03 13.04 2.40
N GLY A 162 0.19 11.86 2.98
CA GLY A 162 0.11 11.66 4.43
C GLY A 162 1.19 12.44 5.18
N MET A 163 2.44 12.37 4.73
CA MET A 163 3.57 13.01 5.42
C MET A 163 3.52 14.54 5.35
N THR A 164 3.20 15.12 4.19
CA THR A 164 3.30 16.57 3.98
C THR A 164 2.01 17.34 4.23
N LYS A 165 0.85 16.73 3.98
CA LYS A 165 -0.46 17.41 4.09
C LYS A 165 -1.20 17.03 5.38
N THR A 166 -1.07 15.79 5.83
CA THR A 166 -1.74 15.31 7.06
C THR A 166 -0.86 15.44 8.29
N LEU A 167 0.44 15.19 8.17
CA LEU A 167 1.42 15.32 9.25
C LEU A 167 2.26 16.60 9.11
N ARG A 168 3.05 16.91 10.15
CA ARG A 168 4.06 17.97 10.11
C ARG A 168 5.37 17.41 9.59
N HIS A 169 5.63 17.58 8.30
CA HIS A 169 6.90 17.18 7.70
C HIS A 169 7.99 18.25 7.95
N VAL A 170 9.11 17.82 8.52
CA VAL A 170 10.33 18.62 8.63
C VAL A 170 11.40 17.96 7.75
N PRO A 171 11.74 18.54 6.59
CA PRO A 171 12.64 17.88 5.63
C PRO A 171 14.07 17.75 6.18
N VAL A 172 14.47 18.62 7.11
CA VAL A 172 15.76 18.57 7.80
C VAL A 172 15.51 18.71 9.30
N PRO A 173 15.33 17.59 10.04
CA PRO A 173 15.16 17.66 11.48
C PRO A 173 16.43 18.25 12.10
N GLY A 174 16.27 19.40 12.75
CA GLY A 174 17.35 20.07 13.46
C GLY A 174 17.60 19.42 14.83
N ARG A 175 17.77 20.26 15.86
CA ARG A 175 17.91 19.79 17.23
C ARG A 175 16.60 19.17 17.74
N TYR A 176 16.71 18.02 18.41
CA TYR A 176 15.60 17.45 19.18
C TYR A 176 15.27 18.34 20.39
N ASP A 177 14.00 18.70 20.52
CA ASP A 177 13.45 19.40 21.67
C ASP A 177 12.38 18.52 22.33
N GLY A 178 12.67 18.02 23.53
CA GLY A 178 11.76 17.18 24.30
C GLY A 178 10.65 17.94 25.01
N ASN A 179 10.68 19.28 24.98
CA ASN A 179 9.70 20.15 25.65
C ASN A 179 9.05 21.13 24.66
N VAL A 180 8.82 20.69 23.42
CA VAL A 180 8.07 21.49 22.43
C VAL A 180 6.65 21.71 22.95
N PRO A 181 6.17 22.97 23.00
CA PRO A 181 4.82 23.26 23.45
C PRO A 181 3.81 22.59 22.52
N TYR A 182 2.86 21.84 23.08
CA TYR A 182 1.76 21.25 22.34
C TYR A 182 0.53 22.15 22.44
N ILE A 183 0.03 22.59 21.29
CA ILE A 183 -1.28 23.23 21.20
C ILE A 183 -2.31 22.16 20.82
N LYS A 184 -3.41 22.08 21.58
CA LYS A 184 -4.48 21.10 21.32
C LYS A 184 -5.00 21.26 19.89
N GLY A 185 -4.94 20.17 19.11
CA GLY A 185 -5.37 20.15 17.71
C GLY A 185 -4.22 20.26 16.71
N GLU A 186 -2.98 20.43 17.16
CA GLU A 186 -1.83 20.29 16.26
C GLU A 186 -1.69 18.86 15.73
N LYS A 187 -1.33 18.77 14.44
CA LYS A 187 -1.06 17.51 13.74
C LYS A 187 0.14 16.78 14.36
N ALA A 188 0.20 15.46 14.25
CA ALA A 188 1.42 14.73 14.61
C ALA A 188 2.59 15.09 13.67
N TRP A 189 3.82 14.87 14.13
CA TRP A 189 5.01 15.00 13.27
C TRP A 189 5.08 13.82 12.30
N ALA A 190 5.62 14.07 11.10
CA ALA A 190 6.01 13.00 10.19
C ALA A 190 7.35 12.44 10.66
N GLU A 191 7.38 11.16 11.00
CA GLU A 191 8.58 10.40 11.38
C GLU A 191 9.04 9.49 10.24
#